data_AF-A0A0R0IN22-F1
#
_entry.id   AF-A0A0R0IN22-F1
#
_cell.length_a   1.000
_cell.length_b   1.000
_cell.length_c   1.000
_cell.angle_alpha   90.00
_cell.angle_beta   90.00
_cell.angle_gamma   90.00
#
_symmetry.space_group_name_H-M   'P 1'
#
loop_
_entity.id
_entity.type
_entity.pdbx_description
1 polymer ?
#
loop_
_entity_poly.entity_id
_entity_poly.type
_entity_poly.pdbx_seq_one_letter_code
_entity_poly.pdbx_strand_id
1 'polypeptide(L)'
;MGNDTLNLVVSDTFNNLVELQNEVNNGNALRIFSYASIIAATNKFSIDNKLGEGGFGPVYKGLLPQGEEIAIKRLSEGSEQGDIEFKNELTLISEL
;
A
#
# COMPACT_ATOMS: atom_id res chain seq x y z
N MET A 1 12.41 5.26 27.15
CA MET A 1 11.28 5.90 26.43
C MET A 1 11.12 5.25 25.03
N GLY A 2 11.05 3.92 24.92
CA GLY A 2 11.58 3.23 23.72
C GLY A 2 10.61 2.54 22.75
N ASN A 3 9.36 2.22 23.12
CA ASN A 3 8.55 1.30 22.28
C ASN A 3 7.12 1.80 21.97
N ASP A 4 6.66 2.88 22.60
CA ASP A 4 5.26 3.30 22.55
C ASP A 4 4.89 3.88 21.17
N THR A 5 5.83 4.58 20.53
CA THR A 5 5.65 5.19 19.22
C THR A 5 5.47 4.15 18.11
N LEU A 6 6.19 3.03 18.17
CA LEU A 6 6.11 1.97 17.15
C LEU A 6 4.75 1.25 17.21
N ASN A 7 4.25 0.98 18.42
CA ASN A 7 2.93 0.39 18.59
C ASN A 7 1.81 1.35 18.16
N LEU A 8 1.94 2.64 18.48
CA LEU A 8 0.95 3.66 18.10
C LEU A 8 0.81 3.76 16.57
N VAL A 9 1.93 3.90 15.85
CA VAL A 9 1.94 3.99 14.38
C VAL A 9 1.31 2.75 13.75
N VAL A 10 1.68 1.54 14.20
CA VAL A 10 1.09 0.29 13.68
C VAL A 10 -0.42 0.22 13.93
N SER A 11 -0.88 0.65 15.10
CA SER A 11 -2.31 0.68 15.43
C SER A 11 -3.08 1.68 14.59
N ASP A 12 -2.53 2.87 14.37
CA ASP A 12 -3.16 3.90 13.53
C ASP A 12 -3.23 3.45 12.07
N THR A 13 -2.17 2.82 11.54
CA THR A 13 -2.22 2.23 10.19
C THR A 13 -3.30 1.15 10.08
N PHE A 14 -3.41 0.28 11.09
CA PHE A 14 -4.41 -0.79 11.09
C PHE A 14 -5.84 -0.26 11.19
N ASN A 15 -6.08 0.71 12.08
CA ASN A 15 -7.39 1.35 12.23
C ASN A 15 -7.81 2.07 10.94
N ASN A 16 -6.89 2.82 10.32
CA ASN A 16 -7.16 3.47 9.04
C ASN A 16 -7.52 2.46 7.94
N LEU A 17 -6.86 1.30 7.88
CA LEU A 17 -7.21 0.25 6.90
C LEU A 17 -8.59 -0.36 7.15
N VAL A 18 -8.98 -0.53 8.41
CA VAL A 18 -10.32 -1.01 8.80
C VAL A 18 -11.39 0.03 8.45
N GLU A 19 -11.14 1.31 8.72
CA GLU A 19 -12.04 2.42 8.33
C GLU A 19 -12.20 2.49 6.81
N LEU A 20 -11.10 2.40 6.05
CA LEU A 20 -11.12 2.40 4.58
C LEU A 20 -11.87 1.19 4.01
N GLN A 21 -11.70 0.00 4.59
CA GLN A 21 -12.49 -1.17 4.19
C GLN A 21 -14.00 -0.93 4.38
N ASN A 22 -14.39 -0.25 5.46
CA ASN A 22 -15.79 0.04 5.74
C ASN A 22 -16.36 1.10 4.79
N GLU A 23 -15.59 2.13 4.41
CA GLU A 23 -16.04 3.17 3.48
C GLU A 23 -16.17 2.66 2.03
N VAL A 24 -15.25 1.80 1.59
CA VAL A 24 -15.21 1.36 0.18
C VAL A 24 -16.16 0.18 -0.13
N ASN A 25 -16.74 -0.44 0.91
CA ASN A 25 -17.76 -1.50 0.78
C ASN A 25 -19.06 -1.09 0.02
N ASN A 26 -19.22 0.17 -0.41
CA ASN A 26 -20.37 0.63 -1.19
C ASN A 26 -20.27 0.45 -2.72
N GLY A 27 -19.19 -0.12 -3.27
CA GLY A 27 -19.18 -0.45 -4.70
C GLY A 27 -17.92 -1.05 -5.30
N ASN A 28 -16.75 -0.85 -4.67
CA ASN A 28 -15.47 -1.32 -5.21
C ASN A 28 -14.81 -2.29 -4.20
N ALA A 29 -14.52 -3.52 -4.59
CA ALA A 29 -13.96 -4.51 -3.67
C ALA A 29 -12.45 -4.26 -3.43
N LEU A 30 -12.10 -3.46 -2.41
CA LEU A 30 -10.72 -3.33 -1.97
C LEU A 30 -10.20 -4.67 -1.44
N ARG A 31 -9.11 -5.17 -2.03
CA ARG A 31 -8.38 -6.34 -1.54
C ARG A 31 -7.20 -5.87 -0.68
N ILE A 32 -7.20 -6.30 0.58
CA ILE A 32 -6.04 -6.13 1.47
C ILE A 32 -5.07 -7.30 1.23
N PHE A 33 -3.80 -6.96 1.02
CA PHE A 33 -2.71 -7.92 0.87
C PHE A 33 -1.77 -7.83 2.07
N SER A 34 -1.28 -8.98 2.52
CA SER A 34 -0.21 -9.01 3.51
C SER A 34 1.10 -8.49 2.90
N TYR A 35 1.98 -7.92 3.72
CA TYR A 35 3.31 -7.53 3.26
C TYR A 35 4.09 -8.72 2.68
N ALA A 36 3.96 -9.90 3.30
CA ALA A 36 4.58 -11.14 2.82
C ALA A 36 4.10 -11.52 1.40
N SER A 37 2.80 -11.38 1.11
CA SER A 37 2.29 -11.62 -0.24
C SER A 37 2.81 -10.62 -1.26
N ILE A 38 2.97 -9.35 -0.88
CA ILE A 38 3.55 -8.32 -1.75
C ILE A 38 5.02 -8.62 -2.04
N ILE A 39 5.79 -9.00 -1.03
CA ILE A 39 7.19 -9.41 -1.17
C ILE A 39 7.32 -10.60 -2.11
N ALA A 40 6.49 -11.63 -1.94
CA ALA A 40 6.50 -12.80 -2.80
C ALA A 40 6.15 -12.43 -4.25
N ALA A 41 5.08 -11.65 -4.46
CA ALA A 41 4.61 -11.26 -5.78
C ALA A 41 5.64 -10.45 -6.57
N THR A 42 6.43 -9.61 -5.89
CA THR A 42 7.43 -8.72 -6.51
C THR A 42 8.84 -9.31 -6.55
N ASN A 43 9.03 -10.56 -6.14
CA ASN A 43 10.35 -11.15 -5.93
C ASN A 43 11.25 -10.25 -5.05
N LYS A 44 10.77 -9.89 -3.86
CA LYS A 44 11.44 -8.99 -2.90
C LYS A 44 11.74 -7.60 -3.50
N PHE A 45 10.80 -7.04 -4.23
CA PHE A 45 10.97 -5.76 -4.94
C PHE A 45 12.19 -5.76 -5.88
N SER A 46 12.38 -6.86 -6.63
CA SER A 46 13.48 -6.97 -7.61
C SER A 46 13.45 -5.80 -8.58
N ILE A 47 14.64 -5.30 -8.94
CA ILE A 47 14.79 -4.24 -9.95
C ILE A 47 14.23 -4.67 -11.32
N ASP A 48 14.28 -5.97 -11.63
CA ASP A 48 13.72 -6.54 -12.86
C ASP A 48 12.19 -6.38 -12.94
N ASN A 49 11.55 -6.24 -11.78
CA ASN A 49 10.11 -6.00 -11.68
C ASN A 49 9.78 -4.51 -11.59
N LYS A 50 10.76 -3.60 -11.57
CA LYS A 50 10.47 -2.16 -11.49
C LYS A 50 9.90 -1.65 -12.81
N LEU A 51 8.71 -1.07 -12.74
CA LEU A 51 8.01 -0.47 -13.88
C LEU A 51 8.38 1.00 -14.07
N GLY A 52 8.69 1.70 -12.98
CA GLY A 52 9.08 3.12 -13.00
C GLY A 52 9.33 3.67 -11.60
N GLU A 53 9.76 4.92 -11.52
CA GLU A 53 9.92 5.68 -10.28
C GLU A 53 9.67 7.17 -10.54
N GLY A 54 8.98 7.82 -9.61
CA GLY A 54 8.78 9.27 -9.61
C GLY A 54 8.89 9.82 -8.19
N GLY A 55 8.43 11.06 -7.97
CA GLY A 55 8.50 11.72 -6.65
C GLY A 55 7.83 10.95 -5.51
N PHE A 56 6.84 10.11 -5.83
CA PHE A 56 6.08 9.29 -4.87
C PHE A 56 6.68 7.90 -4.64
N GLY A 57 7.86 7.61 -5.20
CA GLY A 57 8.55 6.34 -5.06
C GLY A 57 8.39 5.38 -6.24
N PRO A 58 8.98 4.18 -6.13
CA PRO A 58 8.98 3.18 -7.19
C PRO A 58 7.66 2.41 -7.33
N VAL A 59 7.35 2.01 -8.55
CA VAL A 59 6.25 1.10 -8.90
C VAL A 59 6.85 -0.21 -9.41
N TYR A 60 6.37 -1.33 -8.90
CA TYR A 60 6.81 -2.68 -9.26
C TYR A 60 5.67 -3.50 -9.85
N LYS A 61 6.01 -4.41 -10.76
CA LYS A 61 5.18 -5.50 -11.20
C LYS A 61 5.14 -6.58 -10.12
N GLY A 62 3.95 -7.03 -9.77
CA GLY A 62 3.71 -8.20 -8.94
C GLY A 62 2.96 -9.27 -9.72
N LEU A 63 3.27 -10.53 -9.45
CA LEU A 63 2.50 -11.68 -9.93
C LEU A 63 1.85 -12.38 -8.73
N LEU A 64 0.52 -12.33 -8.64
CA LEU A 64 -0.22 -13.01 -7.59
C LEU A 64 -0.26 -14.53 -7.84
N PRO A 65 -0.50 -15.36 -6.81
CA PRO A 65 -0.53 -16.82 -6.96
C PRO A 65 -1.53 -17.33 -8.01
N GLN A 66 -2.58 -16.56 -8.30
CA GLN A 66 -3.59 -16.88 -9.32
C GLN A 66 -3.14 -16.55 -10.75
N GLY A 67 -1.94 -16.00 -10.94
CA GLY A 67 -1.43 -15.56 -12.24
C GLY A 67 -1.84 -14.13 -12.63
N GLU A 68 -2.57 -13.43 -11.76
CA GLU A 68 -2.94 -12.03 -11.95
C GLU A 68 -1.71 -11.13 -11.79
N GLU A 69 -1.45 -10.29 -12.79
CA GLU A 69 -0.41 -9.26 -12.74
C GLU A 69 -0.95 -7.97 -12.15
N ILE A 70 -0.21 -7.38 -11.20
CA ILE A 70 -0.60 -6.14 -10.52
C ILE A 70 0.56 -5.14 -10.49
N ALA A 71 0.24 -3.85 -10.40
CA ALA A 71 1.20 -2.79 -10.11
C ALA A 71 1.20 -2.48 -8.61
N ILE A 72 2.37 -2.42 -7.99
CA ILE A 72 2.57 -2.16 -6.57
C ILE A 72 3.44 -0.92 -6.43
N LYS A 73 2.83 0.17 -5.96
CA LYS A 73 3.54 1.41 -5.63
C LYS A 73 4.06 1.33 -4.20
N ARG A 74 5.34 1.58 -4.01
CA ARG A 74 5.97 1.67 -2.68
C ARG A 74 6.25 3.14 -2.39
N LEU A 75 5.49 3.73 -1.47
CA LEU A 75 5.73 5.09 -0.99
C LEU A 75 7.09 5.16 -0.30
N SER A 76 7.85 6.22 -0.57
CA SER A 76 9.15 6.47 0.07
C SER A 76 8.96 7.10 1.46
N GLU A 77 9.84 6.79 2.42
CA GLU A 77 9.81 7.38 3.78
C GLU A 77 9.93 8.92 3.79
N GLY A 78 10.38 9.50 2.69
CA GLY A 78 10.60 10.95 2.56
C GLY A 78 9.36 11.76 2.19
N SER A 79 8.20 11.13 1.98
CA SER A 79 6.99 11.94 1.89
C SER A 79 6.61 12.36 3.31
N GLU A 80 6.88 13.63 3.63
CA GLU A 80 6.62 14.25 4.94
C GLU A 80 5.14 14.18 5.38
N GLN A 81 4.27 13.58 4.55
CA GLN A 81 2.85 13.39 4.77
C GLN A 81 2.37 12.00 4.30
N GLY A 82 3.19 10.95 4.38
CA GLY A 82 2.88 9.62 3.83
C GLY A 82 1.48 9.07 4.15
N ASP A 83 0.96 9.32 5.35
CA ASP A 83 -0.41 8.93 5.72
C ASP A 83 -1.48 9.75 5.01
N ILE A 84 -1.26 11.06 4.81
CA ILE A 84 -2.19 11.96 4.11
C ILE A 84 -2.16 11.64 2.62
N GLU A 85 -0.99 11.44 2.02
CA GLU A 85 -0.87 11.04 0.62
C GLU A 85 -1.53 9.68 0.38
N PHE A 86 -1.32 8.71 1.28
CA PHE A 86 -1.96 7.40 1.20
C PHE A 86 -3.49 7.51 1.28
N LYS A 87 -4.02 8.30 2.22
CA LYS A 87 -5.46 8.56 2.34
C LYS A 87 -6.01 9.26 1.10
N ASN A 88 -5.36 10.31 0.62
CA ASN A 88 -5.78 11.04 -0.58
C ASN A 88 -5.82 10.13 -1.82
N GLU A 89 -4.80 9.28 -2.01
CA GLU A 89 -4.79 8.33 -3.14
C GLU A 89 -5.95 7.33 -3.03
N LEU A 90 -6.23 6.81 -1.83
CA LEU A 90 -7.33 5.87 -1.62
C LEU A 90 -8.71 6.50 -1.78
N THR A 91 -8.92 7.71 -1.26
CA THR A 91 -10.16 8.47 -1.49
C THR A 91 -10.38 8.71 -2.97
N LEU A 92 -9.36 9.16 -3.71
CA LEU A 92 -9.46 9.40 -5.15
C LEU A 92 -9.83 8.12 -5.92
N ILE A 93 -9.25 6.98 -5.55
CA ILE A 93 -9.55 5.69 -6.19
C ILE A 93 -10.97 5.21 -5.84
N SER A 94 -11.48 5.53 -4.65
CA SER A 94 -12.84 5.17 -4.24
C SER A 94 -13.94 5.98 -4.96
N GLU A 95 -13.59 7.13 -5.54
CA GLU A 95 -14.51 8.01 -6.28
C GLU A 95 -14.55 7.75 -7.81
N LEU A 96 -13.70 6.84 -8.31
CA LEU A 96 -13.64 6.42 -9.72
C LEU A 96 -14.45 5.15 -9.99
#